data_AF-A0A371YJZ9-F1
#
_entry.id   AF-A0A371YJZ9-F1
#
_cell.length_a   1.000
_cell.length_b   1.000
_cell.length_c   1.000
_cell.angle_alpha   90.00
_cell.angle_beta   90.00
_cell.angle_gamma   90.00
#
_symmetry.space_group_name_H-M   'P 1'
#
loop_
_entity.id
_entity.type
_entity.pdbx_description
1 polymer ?
#
loop_
_entity_poly.entity_id
_entity_poly.type
_entity_poly.pdbx_seq_one_letter_code
_entity_poly.pdbx_strand_id
1 'polypeptide(L)'
;MQYGWDGDTLAYESTNLYTKHYIYESGSFVPLIQATYRQQINQHQTPVWEHGYDYDKNPLWHTEQKANPFDRVWFYHCDHLGTPQEMSDQTGAIV
;
A
#
# COMPACT_ATOMS: atom_id res chain seq x y z
N MET A 1 10.66 10.50 -1.80
CA MET A 1 9.40 9.91 -2.28
C MET A 1 9.69 8.47 -2.65
N GLN A 2 8.84 7.53 -2.27
CA GLN A 2 9.03 6.10 -2.45
C GLN A 2 7.77 5.48 -3.04
N TYR A 3 7.94 4.49 -3.90
CA TYR A 3 6.86 3.74 -4.51
C TYR A 3 7.09 2.25 -4.24
N GLY A 4 6.01 1.54 -3.93
CA GLY A 4 6.01 0.09 -3.81
C GLY A 4 5.04 -0.53 -4.79
N TRP A 5 5.41 -1.70 -5.29
CA TRP A 5 4.67 -2.41 -6.32
C TRP A 5 4.28 -3.80 -5.82
N ASP A 6 3.09 -4.25 -6.19
CA ASP A 6 2.62 -5.63 -6.07
C ASP A 6 2.44 -6.18 -7.48
N GLY A 7 3.39 -7.02 -7.90
CA GLY A 7 3.54 -7.42 -9.30
C GLY A 7 3.74 -6.20 -10.20
N ASP A 8 2.77 -5.96 -11.10
CA ASP A 8 2.71 -4.86 -12.05
C ASP A 8 1.79 -3.70 -11.60
N THR A 9 1.18 -3.80 -10.43
CA THR A 9 0.29 -2.77 -9.87
C THR A 9 0.98 -1.96 -8.78
N LEU A 10 0.64 -0.66 -8.67
CA LEU A 10 1.23 0.22 -7.66
C LEU A 10 0.58 -0.04 -6.30
N ALA A 11 1.28 -0.69 -5.38
CA ALA A 11 0.74 -1.00 -4.05
C ALA A 11 0.64 0.24 -3.15
N TYR A 12 1.63 1.13 -3.20
CA TYR A 12 1.59 2.40 -2.46
C TYR A 12 2.55 3.45 -3.02
N GLU A 13 2.25 4.71 -2.71
CA GLU A 13 3.18 5.84 -2.75
C GLU A 13 3.38 6.39 -1.33
N SER A 14 4.61 6.78 -1.01
CA SER A 14 4.96 7.29 0.31
C SER A 14 5.91 8.49 0.23
N THR A 15 5.61 9.49 1.05
CA THR A 15 6.43 10.68 1.28
C THR A 15 6.82 10.74 2.75
N ASN A 16 7.59 11.76 3.13
CA ASN A 16 7.84 12.06 4.54
C ASN A 16 6.58 12.53 5.30
N LEU A 17 5.47 12.83 4.59
CA LEU A 17 4.24 13.39 5.17
C LEU A 17 3.05 12.42 5.15
N TYR A 18 2.98 11.52 4.18
CA TYR A 18 1.85 10.60 4.02
C TYR A 18 2.24 9.33 3.29
N THR A 19 1.41 8.30 3.45
CA THR A 19 1.39 7.11 2.62
C THR A 19 -0.01 6.91 2.09
N LYS A 20 -0.10 6.50 0.81
CA LYS A 20 -1.34 6.13 0.14
C LYS A 20 -1.17 4.73 -0.43
N HIS A 21 -2.07 3.83 -0.06
CA HIS A 21 -2.16 2.47 -0.56
C HIS A 21 -3.26 2.37 -1.60
N TYR A 22 -3.06 1.47 -2.56
CA TYR A 22 -4.05 1.08 -3.56
C TYR A 22 -4.27 -0.42 -3.51
N ILE A 23 -5.53 -0.83 -3.67
CA ILE A 23 -5.93 -2.23 -3.79
C ILE A 23 -6.66 -2.37 -5.11
N TYR A 24 -6.29 -3.38 -5.87
CA TYR A 24 -6.85 -3.68 -7.19
C TYR A 24 -7.65 -4.98 -7.16
N GLU A 25 -8.51 -5.16 -8.13
CA GLU A 25 -9.09 -6.46 -8.44
C GLU A 25 -7.97 -7.46 -8.81
N SER A 26 -8.14 -8.73 -8.43
CA SER A 26 -7.12 -9.75 -8.67
C SER A 26 -6.84 -9.96 -10.16
N GLY A 27 -5.56 -9.89 -10.55
CA GLY A 27 -5.13 -10.10 -11.93
C GLY A 27 -5.57 -8.99 -12.90
N SER A 28 -5.85 -7.79 -12.36
CA SER A 28 -6.46 -6.68 -13.09
C SER A 28 -5.86 -5.35 -12.66
N PHE A 29 -6.04 -4.31 -13.47
CA PHE A 29 -5.65 -2.93 -13.17
C PHE A 29 -6.83 -2.09 -12.66
N VAL A 30 -8.00 -2.70 -12.45
CA VAL A 30 -9.18 -2.00 -11.91
C VAL A 30 -8.97 -1.72 -10.43
N PRO A 31 -8.89 -0.44 -10.01
CA PRO A 31 -8.71 -0.11 -8.61
C PRO A 31 -10.02 -0.31 -7.85
N LEU A 32 -9.93 -0.80 -6.62
CA LEU A 32 -11.06 -1.01 -5.73
C LEU A 32 -11.04 -0.02 -4.57
N ILE A 33 -9.87 0.15 -3.94
CA ILE A 33 -9.74 0.92 -2.70
C ILE A 33 -8.50 1.80 -2.78
N GLN A 34 -8.63 3.03 -2.27
CA GLN A 34 -7.52 3.90 -1.90
C GLN A 34 -7.56 4.15 -0.39
N ALA A 35 -6.45 3.93 0.32
CA ALA A 35 -6.38 4.16 1.76
C ALA A 35 -5.14 4.98 2.14
N THR A 36 -5.26 5.94 3.07
CA THR A 36 -4.16 6.86 3.42
C THR A 36 -3.92 7.00 4.91
N TYR A 37 -2.68 7.30 5.30
CA TYR A 37 -2.33 7.77 6.64
C TYR A 37 -1.18 8.80 6.59
N ARG A 38 -1.09 9.66 7.60
CA ARG A 38 -0.13 10.80 7.66
C ARG A 38 1.25 10.47 8.22
N GLN A 39 1.87 9.41 7.70
CA GLN A 39 3.24 9.03 8.04
C GLN A 39 3.91 8.37 6.83
N GLN A 40 5.25 8.40 6.79
CA GLN A 40 6.01 7.59 5.84
C GLN A 40 5.79 6.10 6.13
N ILE A 41 5.82 5.27 5.08
CA ILE A 41 5.72 3.83 5.24
C ILE A 41 6.93 3.30 6.00
N ASN A 42 6.66 2.49 7.02
CA ASN A 42 7.70 1.78 7.73
C ASN A 42 8.04 0.53 6.92
N GLN A 43 9.27 0.41 6.44
CA GLN A 43 9.74 -0.75 5.68
C GLN A 43 10.90 -1.41 6.40
N HIS A 44 11.01 -2.72 6.22
CA HIS A 44 12.24 -3.41 6.57
C HIS A 44 13.39 -2.87 5.71
N GLN A 45 14.52 -2.61 6.35
CA GLN A 45 15.74 -2.37 5.61
C GLN A 45 16.27 -3.69 5.09
N THR A 46 16.78 -3.69 3.85
CA THR A 46 17.48 -4.85 3.31
C THR A 46 18.77 -5.05 4.10
N PRO A 47 18.91 -6.15 4.85
CA PRO A 47 20.13 -6.41 5.61
C PRO A 47 21.31 -6.67 4.67
N VAL A 48 22.50 -6.26 5.10
CA VAL A 48 23.76 -6.62 4.45
C VAL A 48 24.36 -7.81 5.21
N TRP A 49 24.66 -8.88 4.49
CA TRP A 49 25.20 -10.12 5.06
C TRP A 49 26.72 -10.17 4.88
N GLU A 50 27.48 -10.21 5.98
CA GLU A 50 28.94 -10.28 5.91
C GLU A 50 29.47 -11.70 5.62
N HIS A 51 28.83 -12.73 6.19
CA HIS A 51 29.30 -14.12 6.17
C HIS A 51 28.26 -15.09 5.57
N GLY A 52 27.46 -14.60 4.61
CA GLY A 52 26.30 -15.32 4.09
C GLY A 52 25.04 -15.09 4.92
N TYR A 53 23.94 -15.70 4.48
CA TYR A 53 22.63 -15.53 5.09
C TYR A 53 22.62 -15.92 6.58
N ASP A 54 22.11 -15.04 7.43
CA ASP A 54 21.96 -15.26 8.86
C ASP A 54 20.47 -15.17 9.23
N TYR A 55 19.88 -16.32 9.57
CA TYR A 55 18.46 -16.42 9.89
C TYR A 55 18.09 -15.55 11.08
N ASP A 56 18.89 -15.61 12.15
CA ASP A 56 18.62 -14.93 13.43
C ASP A 56 18.67 -13.40 13.30
N LYS A 57 19.35 -12.90 12.27
CA LYS A 57 19.45 -11.48 11.94
C LYS A 57 18.50 -11.03 10.84
N ASN A 58 17.67 -11.91 10.29
CA ASN A 58 16.76 -11.54 9.22
C ASN A 58 15.53 -10.78 9.76
N PRO A 59 15.37 -9.50 9.42
CA PRO A 59 14.27 -8.69 9.94
C PRO A 59 12.90 -9.21 9.51
N LEU A 60 12.80 -9.95 8.40
CA LEU A 60 11.53 -10.53 7.95
C LEU A 60 11.00 -11.64 8.87
N TRP A 61 11.89 -12.34 9.59
CA TRP A 61 11.50 -13.40 10.53
C TRP A 61 11.34 -12.91 11.96
N HIS A 62 12.05 -11.84 12.33
CA HIS A 62 12.19 -11.42 13.73
C HIS A 62 11.61 -10.03 14.03
N THR A 63 11.06 -9.32 13.05
CA THR A 63 10.42 -8.02 13.25
C THR A 63 8.93 -8.12 12.98
N GLU A 64 8.12 -7.87 14.01
CA GLU A 64 6.68 -7.70 13.84
C GLU A 64 6.40 -6.30 13.29
N GLN A 65 5.90 -6.22 12.05
CA GLN A 65 5.50 -4.96 11.45
C GLN A 65 4.05 -4.64 11.84
N LYS A 66 3.87 -3.60 12.67
CA LYS A 66 2.53 -3.11 13.01
C LYS A 66 2.01 -2.21 11.91
N ALA A 67 0.84 -2.55 11.37
CA ALA A 67 0.14 -1.71 10.41
C ALA A 67 -0.34 -0.42 11.09
N ASN A 68 -0.20 0.70 10.39
CA ASN A 68 -0.82 1.95 10.81
C ASN A 68 -2.31 1.93 10.47
N PRO A 69 -3.18 2.45 11.34
CA PRO A 69 -4.57 2.68 10.98
C PRO A 69 -4.66 3.71 9.87
N PHE A 70 -5.63 3.54 8.96
CA PHE A 70 -5.90 4.51 7.91
C PHE A 70 -6.67 5.72 8.46
N ASP A 71 -6.22 6.92 8.08
CA ASP A 71 -6.94 8.18 8.33
C ASP A 71 -8.16 8.32 7.42
N ARG A 72 -8.05 7.85 6.16
CA ARG A 72 -9.11 7.93 5.14
C ARG A 72 -9.09 6.71 4.23
N VAL A 73 -10.28 6.29 3.82
CA VAL A 73 -10.50 5.19 2.87
C VAL A 73 -11.53 5.65 1.84
N TRP A 74 -11.25 5.35 0.58
CA TRP A 74 -12.14 5.60 -0.54
C TRP A 74 -12.32 4.35 -1.36
N PHE A 75 -13.50 4.22 -1.96
CA PHE A 75 -13.89 3.11 -2.84
C PHE A 75 -14.10 3.64 -4.24
N TYR A 76 -13.44 3.04 -5.22
CA TYR A 76 -13.60 3.42 -6.63
C TYR A 76 -14.86 2.79 -7.21
N HIS A 77 -15.59 3.57 -8.00
CA HIS A 77 -16.71 3.12 -8.82
C HIS A 77 -16.29 3.23 -10.29
N CYS A 78 -16.07 2.07 -10.91
CA CYS A 78 -15.57 1.98 -12.27
C CYS A 78 -16.67 1.63 -13.27
N ASP A 79 -16.47 1.98 -14.53
CA ASP A 79 -17.26 1.43 -15.64
C ASP A 79 -16.87 -0.04 -15.97
N HIS A 80 -17.50 -0.62 -16.98
CA HIS A 80 -17.27 -2.01 -17.38
C HIS A 80 -15.86 -2.30 -17.94
N LEU A 81 -15.07 -1.26 -18.24
CA LEU A 81 -13.67 -1.39 -18.67
C LEU A 81 -12.70 -1.18 -17.51
N GLY A 82 -13.20 -0.87 -16.31
CA GLY A 82 -12.38 -0.58 -15.14
C GLY A 82 -11.94 0.87 -15.02
N THR A 83 -12.43 1.78 -15.86
CA THR A 83 -12.08 3.20 -15.78
C THR A 83 -12.77 3.81 -14.57
N PRO A 84 -12.04 4.41 -13.61
CA PRO A 84 -12.66 5.08 -12.47
C PRO A 84 -13.53 6.25 -12.92
N GLN A 85 -14.80 6.27 -12.48
CA GLN A 85 -15.77 7.33 -12.78
C GLN A 85 -16.07 8.17 -11.54
N GLU A 86 -16.22 7.52 -10.38
CA GLU A 86 -16.56 8.17 -9.11
C GLU A 86 -15.80 7.50 -7.95
N MET A 87 -15.79 8.16 -6.80
CA MET A 87 -15.30 7.60 -5.54
C MET A 87 -16.30 7.87 -4.44
N SER A 88 -16.45 6.92 -3.51
CA SER A 88 -17.17 7.17 -2.25
C SER A 88 -16.24 7.08 -1.06
N ASP A 89 -16.52 7.85 0.00
CA ASP A 89 -15.85 7.69 1.28
C ASP A 89 -16.42 6.51 2.10
N GLN A 90 -15.90 6.32 3.30
CA GLN A 90 -16.35 5.25 4.22
C GLN A 90 -17.82 5.34 4.67
N THR A 91 -18.50 6.48 4.43
CA THR A 91 -19.92 6.66 4.72
C THR A 91 -20.81 6.38 3.51
N GLY A 92 -20.22 6.12 2.34
CA GLY A 92 -20.91 5.96 1.07
C GLY A 92 -21.25 7.28 0.38
N ALA A 93 -20.78 8.42 0.91
CA ALA A 93 -20.93 9.70 0.24
C ALA A 93 -19.95 9.81 -0.93
N ILE A 94 -20.43 10.29 -2.08
CA ILE A 94 -19.57 10.58 -3.25
C ILE A 94 -18.66 11.78 -2.93
N VAL A 95 -17.38 11.71 -3.32
CA VAL A 95 -16.35 12.71 -3.04
C VAL A 95 -15.62 13.23 -4.28
#